data_AF-A0A5Q4BAA8-F1
#
_entry.id   AF-A0A5Q4BAA8-F1
#
_cell.length_a   1.000
_cell.length_b   1.000
_cell.length_c   1.000
_cell.angle_alpha   90.00
_cell.angle_beta   90.00
_cell.angle_gamma   90.00
#
_symmetry.space_group_name_H-M   'P 1'
#
loop_
_entity.id
_entity.type
_entity.pdbx_description
1 polymer ?
#
loop_
_entity_poly.entity_id
_entity_poly.type
_entity_poly.pdbx_seq_one_letter_code
_entity_poly.pdbx_strand_id
1 'polypeptide(L)'
;RDAKDIRKLKGLNDPASQDFEPSVLSSVDLRDLPARIPAALHRHVVLPYVAWARRVVRHETDVLMLTHLLLYFTTSVPSALLLFRSFGYLHGVLHMALQFHYMGTYTLMMHQHIHMGGILSRESGRLLRGFDAAFPYITDPLMGHTWNTYFYHHVKHHHVEGNGPSDLSSTIRYQRDDALDFLRYVARFFFLVWFDLPRYFLRKGQLRNAWKTGFWELGNYAVLYALYRLNSRATTFVFLAPLLLLRLGLMVGNWGQHAFVDADEPDSDFRSSITLIDVPSNRYCYNDGYHTSHHLNPRRHWRDHPTSFLQQKKTYIREKALVFHDIDYLMVTVRLLRKDYMHLARRLVPVGEQIGMTIEERAAMLQRHTRRFSEAEIRDKFRGYKTK
;
A
#
# COMPACT_ATOMS: atom_id res chain seq x y z
N ARG A 1 -7.70 -15.52 25.97
CA ARG A 1 -8.36 -14.61 25.01
C ARG A 1 -7.68 -14.72 23.65
N ASP A 2 -6.41 -14.34 23.53
CA ASP A 2 -5.64 -14.33 22.27
C ASP A 2 -5.69 -15.66 21.47
N ALA A 3 -5.62 -16.83 22.13
CA ALA A 3 -5.73 -18.12 21.44
C ALA A 3 -7.09 -18.38 20.77
N LYS A 4 -8.19 -17.85 21.34
CA LYS A 4 -9.53 -17.94 20.75
C LYS A 4 -9.62 -17.04 19.52
N ASP A 5 -9.11 -15.81 19.63
CA ASP A 5 -9.14 -14.82 18.56
C ASP A 5 -8.27 -15.27 17.37
N ILE A 6 -7.07 -15.81 17.64
CA ILE A 6 -6.20 -16.42 16.62
C ILE A 6 -6.90 -17.58 15.91
N ARG A 7 -7.59 -18.48 16.64
CA ARG A 7 -8.34 -19.57 16.02
C ARG A 7 -9.46 -19.04 15.12
N LYS A 8 -10.19 -18.01 15.56
CA LYS A 8 -11.27 -17.42 14.77
C LYS A 8 -10.73 -16.78 13.48
N LEU A 9 -9.66 -15.98 13.57
CA LEU A 9 -9.06 -15.33 12.41
C LEU A 9 -8.53 -16.35 11.39
N LYS A 10 -7.88 -17.42 11.87
CA LYS A 10 -7.47 -18.54 11.00
C LYS A 10 -8.68 -19.21 10.35
N GLY A 11 -9.73 -19.48 11.13
CA GLY A 11 -10.96 -20.09 10.63
C GLY A 11 -11.67 -19.25 9.57
N LEU A 12 -11.59 -17.92 9.63
CA LEU A 12 -12.14 -17.02 8.60
C LEU A 12 -11.36 -17.10 7.27
N ASN A 13 -10.09 -17.51 7.30
CA ASN A 13 -9.19 -17.54 6.14
C ASN A 13 -9.02 -18.94 5.53
N ASP A 14 -9.44 -20.00 6.22
CA ASP A 14 -9.29 -21.39 5.79
C ASP A 14 -10.56 -21.90 5.09
N PRO A 15 -10.55 -22.20 3.78
CA PRO A 15 -11.73 -22.71 3.06
C PRO A 15 -12.30 -24.02 3.59
N ALA A 16 -11.53 -24.81 4.35
CA ALA A 16 -11.99 -26.04 4.98
C ALA A 16 -12.71 -25.81 6.32
N SER A 17 -12.61 -24.60 6.88
CA SER A 17 -13.21 -24.24 8.16
C SER A 17 -14.70 -23.90 8.02
N GLN A 18 -15.50 -24.26 9.03
CA GLN A 18 -16.90 -23.84 9.12
C GLN A 18 -17.05 -22.32 9.32
N ASP A 19 -16.00 -21.68 9.84
CA ASP A 19 -15.95 -20.24 10.02
C ASP A 19 -15.57 -19.47 8.74
N PHE A 20 -15.25 -20.16 7.64
CA PHE A 20 -14.72 -19.53 6.43
C PHE A 20 -15.66 -18.46 5.87
N GLU A 21 -15.11 -17.29 5.57
CA GLU A 21 -15.85 -16.23 4.90
C GLU A 21 -14.96 -15.47 3.90
N PRO A 22 -15.23 -15.54 2.59
CA PRO A 22 -14.51 -14.74 1.62
C PRO A 22 -14.94 -13.28 1.71
N SER A 23 -14.00 -12.36 1.47
CA SER A 23 -14.34 -10.93 1.36
C SER A 23 -14.90 -10.69 -0.04
N VAL A 24 -16.08 -10.08 -0.15
CA VAL A 24 -16.74 -9.84 -1.45
C VAL A 24 -16.84 -8.36 -1.77
N LEU A 25 -17.20 -7.55 -0.78
CA LEU A 25 -17.30 -6.09 -0.84
C LEU A 25 -16.51 -5.45 0.31
N SER A 26 -15.91 -4.30 0.06
CA SER A 26 -15.21 -3.55 1.11
C SER A 26 -16.15 -2.85 2.10
N SER A 27 -17.45 -2.71 1.83
CA SER A 27 -18.37 -1.96 2.70
C SER A 27 -19.19 -2.85 3.64
N VAL A 28 -19.42 -4.12 3.28
CA VAL A 28 -20.32 -5.05 4.01
C VAL A 28 -19.75 -6.46 3.97
N ASP A 29 -19.85 -7.19 5.09
CA ASP A 29 -19.45 -8.59 5.18
C ASP A 29 -20.49 -9.50 4.50
N LEU A 30 -20.04 -10.63 3.95
CA LEU A 30 -20.91 -11.52 3.17
C LEU A 30 -22.07 -12.04 4.02
N ARG A 31 -21.81 -12.35 5.30
CA ARG A 31 -22.82 -12.79 6.28
C ARG A 31 -23.93 -11.76 6.52
N ASP A 32 -23.66 -10.47 6.34
CA ASP A 32 -24.59 -9.38 6.62
C ASP A 32 -25.37 -8.95 5.38
N LEU A 33 -24.95 -9.36 4.18
CA LEU A 33 -25.63 -9.02 2.93
C LEU A 33 -27.11 -9.44 2.89
N PRO A 34 -27.53 -10.63 3.37
CA PRO A 34 -28.93 -11.03 3.34
C PRO A 34 -29.88 -10.04 4.02
N ALA A 35 -29.41 -9.29 5.01
CA ALA A 35 -30.20 -8.28 5.71
C ALA A 35 -30.28 -6.94 4.96
N ARG A 36 -29.44 -6.72 3.94
CA ARG A 36 -29.32 -5.44 3.22
C ARG A 36 -29.81 -5.46 1.78
N ILE A 37 -30.04 -6.64 1.21
CA ILE A 37 -30.50 -6.79 -0.18
C ILE A 37 -31.66 -7.77 -0.28
N PRO A 38 -32.48 -7.70 -1.35
CA PRO A 38 -33.56 -8.65 -1.58
C PRO A 38 -33.06 -10.11 -1.60
N ALA A 39 -33.82 -11.01 -0.98
CA ALA A 39 -33.44 -12.43 -0.89
C ALA A 39 -33.19 -13.08 -2.26
N ALA A 40 -33.96 -12.68 -3.28
CA ALA A 40 -33.76 -13.13 -4.65
C ALA A 40 -32.39 -12.71 -5.21
N LEU A 41 -31.95 -11.47 -4.96
CA LEU A 41 -30.64 -10.97 -5.40
C LEU A 41 -29.51 -11.73 -4.69
N HIS A 42 -29.63 -11.93 -3.38
CA HIS A 42 -28.65 -12.69 -2.61
C HIS A 42 -28.52 -14.13 -3.14
N ARG A 43 -29.65 -14.82 -3.30
CA ARG A 43 -29.68 -16.24 -3.70
C ARG A 43 -29.28 -16.47 -5.16
N HIS A 44 -29.72 -15.62 -6.08
CA HIS A 44 -29.58 -15.87 -7.51
C HIS A 44 -28.44 -15.09 -8.18
N VAL A 45 -27.85 -14.10 -7.50
CA VAL A 45 -26.74 -13.31 -8.04
C VAL A 45 -25.51 -13.40 -7.15
N VAL A 46 -25.61 -13.05 -5.86
CA VAL A 46 -24.44 -12.99 -4.97
C VAL A 46 -23.84 -14.37 -4.72
N LEU A 47 -24.64 -15.36 -4.30
CA LEU A 47 -24.10 -16.70 -4.00
C LEU A 47 -23.49 -17.40 -5.24
N PRO A 48 -24.13 -17.40 -6.44
CA PRO A 48 -23.52 -17.95 -7.63
C PRO A 48 -22.24 -17.22 -8.05
N TYR A 49 -22.21 -15.88 -7.95
CA TYR A 49 -21.01 -15.10 -8.21
C TYR A 49 -19.86 -15.48 -7.28
N VAL A 50 -20.10 -15.54 -5.97
CA VAL A 50 -19.08 -15.92 -4.98
C VAL A 50 -18.57 -17.32 -5.22
N ALA A 51 -19.46 -18.28 -5.51
CA ALA A 51 -19.08 -19.67 -5.79
C ALA A 51 -18.19 -19.79 -7.04
N TRP A 52 -18.48 -19.03 -8.09
CA TRP A 52 -17.64 -18.96 -9.29
C TRP A 52 -16.31 -18.24 -9.01
N ALA A 53 -16.39 -17.06 -8.39
CA ALA A 53 -15.25 -16.19 -8.13
C ALA A 53 -14.18 -16.90 -7.31
N ARG A 54 -14.56 -17.65 -6.27
CA ARG A 54 -13.64 -18.46 -5.44
C ARG A 54 -12.77 -19.43 -6.26
N ARG A 55 -13.27 -19.94 -7.39
CA ARG A 55 -12.52 -20.85 -8.28
C ARG A 55 -11.60 -20.12 -9.26
N VAL A 56 -11.80 -18.82 -9.43
CA VAL A 56 -11.08 -17.97 -10.38
C VAL A 56 -9.98 -17.17 -9.69
N VAL A 57 -10.20 -16.74 -8.45
CA VAL A 57 -9.18 -16.06 -7.65
C VAL A 57 -8.12 -17.03 -7.15
N ARG A 58 -6.93 -16.51 -6.87
CA ARG A 58 -5.78 -17.30 -6.43
C ARG A 58 -5.96 -17.86 -5.03
N HIS A 59 -6.46 -17.04 -4.12
CA HIS A 59 -6.88 -17.46 -2.79
C HIS A 59 -8.38 -17.26 -2.69
N GLU A 60 -9.11 -18.25 -2.19
CA GLU A 60 -10.57 -18.18 -2.13
C GLU A 60 -11.09 -16.99 -1.30
N THR A 61 -10.24 -16.41 -0.46
CA THR A 61 -10.50 -15.20 0.32
C THR A 61 -10.51 -13.90 -0.51
N ASP A 62 -9.92 -13.90 -1.72
CA ASP A 62 -9.65 -12.72 -2.55
C ASP A 62 -10.75 -12.39 -3.56
N VAL A 63 -11.99 -12.88 -3.34
CA VAL A 63 -13.15 -12.53 -4.19
C VAL A 63 -13.30 -11.01 -4.36
N LEU A 64 -12.98 -10.24 -3.30
CA LEU A 64 -12.98 -8.78 -3.31
C LEU A 64 -12.06 -8.18 -4.38
N MET A 65 -10.86 -8.74 -4.58
CA MET A 65 -9.92 -8.24 -5.60
C MET A 65 -10.47 -8.48 -7.01
N LEU A 66 -11.13 -9.61 -7.24
CA LEU A 66 -11.83 -9.86 -8.51
C LEU A 66 -13.00 -8.89 -8.70
N THR A 67 -13.79 -8.63 -7.64
CA THR A 67 -14.87 -7.63 -7.69
C THR A 67 -14.33 -6.26 -8.09
N HIS A 68 -13.23 -5.81 -7.47
CA HIS A 68 -12.58 -4.55 -7.84
C HIS A 68 -12.08 -4.55 -9.28
N LEU A 69 -11.45 -5.63 -9.74
CA LEU A 69 -11.01 -5.76 -11.12
C LEU A 69 -12.18 -5.62 -12.11
N LEU A 70 -13.29 -6.31 -11.85
CA LEU A 70 -14.51 -6.18 -12.66
C LEU A 70 -15.03 -4.74 -12.66
N LEU A 71 -15.03 -4.06 -11.51
CA LEU A 71 -15.42 -2.65 -11.41
C LEU A 71 -14.53 -1.76 -12.27
N TYR A 72 -13.20 -1.90 -12.20
CA TYR A 72 -12.28 -1.08 -12.99
C TYR A 72 -12.47 -1.28 -14.50
N PHE A 73 -12.67 -2.51 -14.95
CA PHE A 73 -12.88 -2.82 -16.37
C PHE A 73 -14.28 -2.44 -16.89
N THR A 74 -15.28 -2.33 -16.01
CA THR A 74 -16.65 -1.95 -16.39
C THR A 74 -16.92 -0.46 -16.20
N THR A 75 -16.06 0.27 -15.48
CA THR A 75 -16.24 1.71 -15.20
C THR A 75 -15.04 2.54 -15.67
N SER A 76 -13.86 2.39 -15.07
CA SER A 76 -12.66 3.18 -15.39
C SER A 76 -12.24 3.08 -16.85
N VAL A 77 -12.17 1.86 -17.41
CA VAL A 77 -11.72 1.64 -18.79
C VAL A 77 -12.70 2.23 -19.83
N PRO A 78 -14.02 1.92 -19.82
CA PRO A 78 -14.96 2.55 -20.74
C PRO A 78 -15.03 4.06 -20.58
N SER A 79 -14.97 4.57 -19.35
CA SER A 79 -14.98 5.99 -19.06
C SER A 79 -13.78 6.71 -19.70
N ALA A 80 -12.58 6.14 -19.62
CA ALA A 80 -11.40 6.65 -20.30
C ALA A 80 -11.57 6.66 -21.83
N LEU A 81 -12.03 5.57 -22.43
CA LEU A 81 -12.25 5.48 -23.88
C LEU A 81 -13.26 6.52 -24.37
N LEU A 82 -14.36 6.71 -23.63
CA LEU A 82 -15.37 7.71 -23.94
C LEU A 82 -14.81 9.14 -23.84
N LEU A 83 -13.94 9.44 -22.87
CA LEU A 83 -13.28 10.75 -22.79
C LEU A 83 -12.36 11.04 -23.99
N PHE A 84 -11.68 10.01 -24.51
CA PHE A 84 -10.85 10.15 -25.71
C PHE A 84 -11.70 10.29 -26.99
N ARG A 85 -12.87 9.63 -27.05
CA ARG A 85 -13.81 9.73 -28.17
C ARG A 85 -14.56 11.07 -28.20
N SER A 86 -15.08 11.51 -27.05
CA SER A 86 -15.92 12.71 -26.91
C SER A 86 -15.71 13.34 -25.53
N PHE A 87 -14.72 14.23 -25.45
CA PHE A 87 -14.37 14.86 -24.19
C PHE A 87 -15.44 15.83 -23.69
N GLY A 88 -15.82 15.72 -22.43
CA GLY A 88 -16.59 16.71 -21.69
C GLY A 88 -16.00 16.95 -20.31
N TYR A 89 -15.91 18.21 -19.86
CA TYR A 89 -15.29 18.54 -18.57
C TYR A 89 -15.99 17.89 -17.38
N LEU A 90 -17.33 17.85 -17.38
CA LEU A 90 -18.09 17.18 -16.33
C LEU A 90 -17.73 15.68 -16.25
N HIS A 91 -17.69 15.00 -17.40
CA HIS A 91 -17.26 13.60 -17.46
C HIS A 91 -15.79 13.45 -17.01
N GLY A 92 -14.89 14.36 -17.41
CA GLY A 92 -13.50 14.36 -16.96
C GLY A 92 -13.36 14.47 -15.45
N VAL A 93 -14.10 15.39 -14.82
CA VAL A 93 -14.12 15.55 -13.35
C VAL A 93 -14.72 14.35 -12.65
N LEU A 94 -15.83 13.80 -13.15
CA LEU A 94 -16.44 12.59 -12.57
C LEU A 94 -15.52 11.36 -12.72
N HIS A 95 -14.84 11.24 -13.85
CA HIS A 95 -13.79 10.23 -14.06
C HIS A 95 -12.67 10.38 -13.04
N MET A 96 -12.17 11.60 -12.83
CA MET A 96 -11.14 11.86 -11.83
C MET A 96 -11.57 11.48 -10.42
N ALA A 97 -12.80 11.86 -10.03
CA ALA A 97 -13.34 11.53 -8.71
C ALA A 97 -13.44 10.01 -8.52
N LEU A 98 -13.85 9.28 -9.57
CA LEU A 98 -13.87 7.83 -9.59
C LEU A 98 -12.47 7.22 -9.45
N GLN A 99 -11.48 7.70 -10.20
CA GLN A 99 -10.09 7.22 -10.07
C GLN A 99 -9.53 7.50 -8.69
N PHE A 100 -9.77 8.69 -8.13
CA PHE A 100 -9.34 9.02 -6.77
C PHE A 100 -9.96 8.07 -5.73
N HIS A 101 -11.25 7.75 -5.86
CA HIS A 101 -11.91 6.76 -5.01
C HIS A 101 -11.29 5.36 -5.12
N TYR A 102 -10.90 4.95 -6.32
CA TYR A 102 -10.29 3.64 -6.58
C TYR A 102 -8.78 3.59 -6.33
N MET A 103 -8.09 4.72 -6.23
CA MET A 103 -6.62 4.77 -6.21
C MET A 103 -6.02 3.98 -5.03
N GLY A 104 -6.61 4.12 -3.84
CA GLY A 104 -6.17 3.36 -2.66
C GLY A 104 -6.39 1.87 -2.83
N THR A 105 -7.62 1.45 -3.13
CA THR A 105 -7.95 0.03 -3.30
C THR A 105 -7.17 -0.60 -4.45
N TYR A 106 -6.98 0.10 -5.56
CA TYR A 106 -6.18 -0.40 -6.68
C TYR A 106 -4.71 -0.55 -6.31
N THR A 107 -4.11 0.48 -5.69
CA THR A 107 -2.69 0.46 -5.34
C THR A 107 -2.36 -0.67 -4.39
N LEU A 108 -3.21 -0.93 -3.39
CA LEU A 108 -2.98 -2.01 -2.45
C LEU A 108 -3.38 -3.38 -3.03
N MET A 109 -4.30 -3.45 -4.00
CA MET A 109 -4.50 -4.68 -4.78
C MET A 109 -3.25 -5.00 -5.61
N MET A 110 -2.63 -3.99 -6.22
CA MET A 110 -1.39 -4.14 -6.97
C MET A 110 -0.22 -4.50 -6.07
N HIS A 111 -0.16 -3.95 -4.85
CA HIS A 111 0.80 -4.38 -3.84
C HIS A 111 0.69 -5.88 -3.55
N GLN A 112 -0.53 -6.40 -3.38
CA GLN A 112 -0.75 -7.84 -3.22
C GLN A 112 -0.39 -8.63 -4.50
N HIS A 113 -0.77 -8.14 -5.68
CA HIS A 113 -0.46 -8.76 -6.97
C HIS A 113 1.06 -8.96 -7.15
N ILE A 114 1.87 -7.94 -6.89
CA ILE A 114 3.32 -7.99 -7.14
C ILE A 114 4.06 -8.84 -6.11
N HIS A 115 3.58 -8.91 -4.86
CA HIS A 115 4.17 -9.75 -3.82
C HIS A 115 3.76 -11.22 -3.99
N MET A 116 2.49 -11.49 -4.32
CA MET A 116 1.95 -12.84 -4.45
C MET A 116 2.09 -13.44 -5.86
N GLY A 117 2.50 -12.63 -6.83
CA GLY A 117 2.71 -13.03 -8.22
C GLY A 117 1.40 -13.31 -8.96
N GLY A 118 0.42 -12.42 -8.80
CA GLY A 118 -0.92 -12.49 -9.39
C GLY A 118 -2.05 -12.59 -8.37
N ILE A 119 -3.27 -12.21 -8.77
CA ILE A 119 -4.49 -12.33 -7.95
C ILE A 119 -5.46 -13.38 -8.48
N LEU A 120 -5.34 -13.77 -9.76
CA LEU A 120 -6.10 -14.86 -10.34
C LEU A 120 -5.37 -16.21 -10.22
N SER A 121 -6.15 -17.28 -10.18
CA SER A 121 -5.65 -18.65 -10.07
C SER A 121 -4.86 -19.04 -11.31
N ARG A 122 -3.77 -19.78 -11.08
CA ARG A 122 -2.93 -20.33 -12.15
C ARG A 122 -3.55 -21.57 -12.79
N GLU A 123 -4.52 -22.18 -12.13
CA GLU A 123 -5.15 -23.44 -12.51
C GLU A 123 -6.37 -23.24 -13.41
N SER A 124 -7.00 -22.06 -13.36
CA SER A 124 -8.21 -21.72 -14.11
C SER A 124 -7.99 -21.51 -15.63
N GLY A 125 -6.83 -21.91 -16.17
CA GLY A 125 -6.54 -21.94 -17.61
C GLY A 125 -5.65 -20.81 -18.13
N ARG A 126 -5.23 -20.93 -19.40
CA ARG A 126 -4.29 -20.00 -20.05
C ARG A 126 -4.85 -18.59 -20.20
N LEU A 127 -6.15 -18.46 -20.45
CA LEU A 127 -6.82 -17.17 -20.66
C LEU A 127 -6.76 -16.29 -19.40
N LEU A 128 -7.17 -16.83 -18.25
CA LEU A 128 -7.16 -16.09 -16.98
C LEU A 128 -5.74 -15.72 -16.55
N ARG A 129 -4.76 -16.61 -16.76
CA ARG A 129 -3.34 -16.27 -16.53
C ARG A 129 -2.85 -15.15 -17.44
N GLY A 130 -3.24 -15.16 -18.71
CA GLY A 130 -2.92 -14.08 -19.64
C GLY A 130 -3.54 -12.76 -19.20
N PHE A 131 -4.80 -12.79 -18.76
CA PHE A 131 -5.48 -11.60 -18.25
C PHE A 131 -4.84 -11.07 -16.96
N ASP A 132 -4.53 -11.94 -15.97
CA ASP A 132 -3.84 -11.57 -14.72
C ASP A 132 -2.48 -10.90 -14.95
N ALA A 133 -1.77 -11.30 -16.01
CA ALA A 133 -0.51 -10.69 -16.42
C ALA A 133 -0.69 -9.39 -17.22
N ALA A 134 -1.78 -9.27 -17.98
CA ALA A 134 -2.01 -8.16 -18.91
C ALA A 134 -2.74 -6.98 -18.29
N PHE A 135 -3.65 -7.20 -17.33
CA PHE A 135 -4.50 -6.15 -16.80
C PHE A 135 -3.72 -4.94 -16.24
N PRO A 136 -2.56 -5.10 -15.54
CA PRO A 136 -1.82 -3.96 -15.02
C PRO A 136 -1.36 -3.01 -16.14
N TYR A 137 -1.07 -3.52 -17.33
CA TYR A 137 -0.67 -2.66 -18.45
C TYR A 137 -1.79 -1.74 -18.95
N ILE A 138 -3.05 -2.05 -18.63
CA ILE A 138 -4.22 -1.23 -18.92
C ILE A 138 -4.57 -0.34 -17.72
N THR A 139 -4.64 -0.92 -16.53
CA THR A 139 -5.18 -0.24 -15.35
C THR A 139 -4.14 0.54 -14.55
N ASP A 140 -2.84 0.21 -14.63
CA ASP A 140 -1.79 0.95 -13.91
C ASP A 140 -1.80 2.44 -14.31
N PRO A 141 -1.73 2.81 -15.61
CA PRO A 141 -1.71 4.22 -15.99
C PRO A 141 -2.99 4.97 -15.62
N LEU A 142 -4.15 4.30 -15.67
CA LEU A 142 -5.45 4.89 -15.27
C LEU A 142 -5.47 5.27 -13.79
N MET A 143 -4.71 4.55 -12.97
CA MET A 143 -4.60 4.73 -11.52
C MET A 143 -3.34 5.53 -11.13
N GLY A 144 -2.62 6.07 -12.11
CA GLY A 144 -1.43 6.90 -11.92
C GLY A 144 -0.12 6.15 -11.80
N HIS A 145 -0.12 4.82 -11.87
CA HIS A 145 1.12 4.04 -11.86
C HIS A 145 1.80 4.10 -13.23
N THR A 146 3.12 4.24 -13.23
CA THR A 146 3.95 3.95 -14.39
C THR A 146 4.19 2.43 -14.46
N TRP A 147 4.21 1.87 -15.67
CA TRP A 147 4.28 0.42 -15.85
C TRP A 147 5.47 -0.20 -15.11
N ASN A 148 5.23 -1.25 -14.32
CA ASN A 148 6.25 -1.99 -13.56
C ASN A 148 7.13 -1.17 -12.58
N THR A 149 7.09 0.16 -12.57
CA THR A 149 7.92 0.96 -11.67
C THR A 149 7.59 0.68 -10.22
N TYR A 150 6.31 0.53 -9.88
CA TYR A 150 5.92 0.18 -8.52
C TYR A 150 6.54 -1.16 -8.05
N PHE A 151 6.60 -2.16 -8.93
CA PHE A 151 7.29 -3.41 -8.62
C PHE A 151 8.79 -3.22 -8.37
N TYR A 152 9.50 -2.50 -9.25
CA TYR A 152 10.93 -2.31 -9.07
C TYR A 152 11.26 -1.42 -7.88
N HIS A 153 10.50 -0.34 -7.67
CA HIS A 153 10.69 0.56 -6.55
C HIS A 153 10.34 -0.11 -5.23
N HIS A 154 9.17 -0.75 -5.12
CA HIS A 154 8.72 -1.35 -3.87
C HIS A 154 9.45 -2.66 -3.59
N VAL A 155 9.37 -3.65 -4.48
CA VAL A 155 9.83 -5.02 -4.21
C VAL A 155 11.35 -5.15 -4.39
N LYS A 156 11.91 -4.56 -5.46
CA LYS A 156 13.33 -4.74 -5.80
C LYS A 156 14.25 -3.69 -5.20
N HIS A 157 13.69 -2.69 -4.51
CA HIS A 157 14.44 -1.59 -3.93
C HIS A 157 14.02 -1.34 -2.48
N HIS A 158 12.79 -0.88 -2.20
CA HIS A 158 12.33 -0.49 -0.86
C HIS A 158 12.36 -1.65 0.14
N HIS A 159 11.87 -2.83 -0.22
CA HIS A 159 11.97 -4.02 0.66
C HIS A 159 13.40 -4.49 0.87
N VAL A 160 14.25 -4.33 -0.15
CA VAL A 160 15.66 -4.67 -0.05
C VAL A 160 16.33 -3.73 0.94
N GLU A 161 16.10 -2.42 0.82
CA GLU A 161 16.80 -1.41 1.62
C GLU A 161 16.11 -1.09 2.95
N GLY A 162 14.83 -1.41 3.13
CA GLY A 162 14.07 -1.37 4.39
C GLY A 162 14.03 0.00 5.08
N ASN A 163 13.81 1.09 4.33
CA ASN A 163 13.94 2.47 4.83
C ASN A 163 15.36 2.83 5.31
N GLY A 164 16.35 1.97 5.04
CA GLY A 164 17.75 2.18 5.38
C GLY A 164 18.46 3.21 4.49
N PRO A 165 19.77 3.42 4.68
CA PRO A 165 20.48 4.55 4.10
C PRO A 165 20.59 4.55 2.58
N SER A 166 20.43 3.40 1.93
CA SER A 166 20.47 3.27 0.46
C SER A 166 19.08 3.28 -0.18
N ASP A 167 18.02 3.35 0.64
CA ASP A 167 16.65 3.45 0.16
C ASP A 167 16.38 4.87 -0.38
N LEU A 168 16.02 4.97 -1.65
CA LEU A 168 15.62 6.21 -2.32
C LEU A 168 14.37 6.87 -1.71
N SER A 169 13.56 6.10 -0.98
CA SER A 169 12.42 6.59 -0.19
C SER A 169 12.70 6.56 1.31
N SER A 170 13.99 6.53 1.72
CA SER A 170 14.35 6.61 3.13
C SER A 170 13.91 7.94 3.76
N THR A 171 13.34 7.86 4.95
CA THR A 171 12.95 9.02 5.76
C THR A 171 14.03 9.42 6.79
N ILE A 172 15.05 8.60 7.02
CA ILE A 172 15.95 8.73 8.18
C ILE A 172 16.80 10.01 8.15
N ARG A 173 17.12 10.52 6.96
CA ARG A 173 17.90 11.77 6.77
C ARG A 173 17.09 13.04 6.95
N TYR A 174 15.77 12.90 7.07
CA TYR A 174 14.85 14.03 7.19
C TYR A 174 14.39 14.19 8.64
N GLN A 175 14.13 15.43 9.02
CA GLN A 175 13.39 15.73 10.23
C GLN A 175 11.91 15.45 9.95
N ARG A 176 11.38 14.36 10.53
CA ARG A 176 10.10 13.76 10.10
C ARG A 176 8.84 14.48 10.56
N ASP A 177 9.00 15.58 11.29
CA ASP A 177 7.94 16.50 11.72
C ASP A 177 8.18 17.94 11.22
N ASP A 178 9.04 18.12 10.22
CA ASP A 178 9.30 19.39 9.55
C ASP A 178 8.69 19.41 8.14
N ALA A 179 7.94 20.47 7.84
CA ALA A 179 7.24 20.60 6.57
C ALA A 179 8.17 20.82 5.38
N LEU A 180 9.30 21.50 5.58
CA LEU A 180 10.25 21.76 4.49
C LEU A 180 11.02 20.49 4.12
N ASP A 181 11.44 19.70 5.10
CA ASP A 181 12.04 18.39 4.89
C ASP A 181 11.06 17.41 4.23
N PHE A 182 9.79 17.42 4.63
CA PHE A 182 8.74 16.68 3.93
C PHE A 182 8.59 17.10 2.46
N LEU A 183 8.56 18.40 2.17
CA LEU A 183 8.48 18.90 0.80
C LEU A 183 9.72 18.53 -0.03
N ARG A 184 10.92 18.56 0.56
CA ARG A 184 12.16 18.10 -0.10
C ARG A 184 12.09 16.61 -0.44
N TYR A 185 11.60 15.80 0.50
CA TYR A 185 11.40 14.37 0.32
C TYR A 185 10.41 14.08 -0.82
N VAL A 186 9.23 14.71 -0.79
CA VAL A 186 8.21 14.57 -1.84
C VAL A 186 8.76 15.03 -3.19
N ALA A 187 9.36 16.22 -3.27
CA ALA A 187 9.86 16.79 -4.51
C ALA A 187 10.94 15.90 -5.15
N ARG A 188 11.86 15.36 -4.35
CA ARG A 188 12.89 14.44 -4.84
C ARG A 188 12.25 13.24 -5.54
N PHE A 189 11.34 12.52 -4.87
CA PHE A 189 10.68 11.37 -5.48
C PHE A 189 9.87 11.78 -6.71
N PHE A 190 9.05 12.82 -6.58
CA PHE A 190 8.11 13.25 -7.60
C PHE A 190 8.79 13.58 -8.94
N PHE A 191 9.94 14.27 -8.89
CA PHE A 191 10.66 14.74 -10.07
C PHE A 191 11.82 13.84 -10.50
N LEU A 192 12.45 13.09 -9.58
CA LEU A 192 13.71 12.40 -9.86
C LEU A 192 13.62 10.88 -9.84
N VAL A 193 12.52 10.26 -9.40
CA VAL A 193 12.43 8.79 -9.29
C VAL A 193 12.70 8.07 -10.61
N TRP A 194 12.26 8.65 -11.74
CA TRP A 194 12.49 8.09 -13.08
C TRP A 194 13.97 7.96 -13.44
N PHE A 195 14.83 8.77 -12.81
CA PHE A 195 16.28 8.76 -12.99
C PHE A 195 17.00 8.04 -11.84
N ASP A 196 16.62 8.33 -10.60
CA ASP A 196 17.26 7.80 -9.40
C ASP A 196 17.12 6.27 -9.31
N LEU A 197 15.95 5.71 -9.67
CA LEU A 197 15.71 4.27 -9.56
C LEU A 197 16.55 3.43 -10.56
N PRO A 198 16.58 3.72 -11.88
CA PRO A 198 17.51 3.05 -12.79
C PRO A 198 18.98 3.21 -12.36
N ARG A 199 19.36 4.42 -11.93
CA ARG A 199 20.72 4.72 -11.46
C ARG A 199 21.10 3.90 -10.23
N TYR A 200 20.19 3.72 -9.29
CA TYR A 200 20.38 2.86 -8.12
C TYR A 200 20.74 1.43 -8.57
N PHE A 201 19.96 0.85 -9.48
CA PHE A 201 20.22 -0.50 -9.98
C PHE A 201 21.56 -0.60 -10.73
N LEU A 202 21.93 0.42 -11.52
CA LEU A 202 23.24 0.47 -12.18
C LEU A 202 24.39 0.47 -11.16
N ARG A 203 24.31 1.30 -10.12
CA ARG A 203 25.32 1.39 -9.06
C ARG A 203 25.48 0.08 -8.29
N LYS A 204 24.42 -0.71 -8.17
CA LYS A 204 24.41 -2.03 -7.53
C LYS A 204 24.77 -3.17 -8.51
N GLY A 205 25.18 -2.87 -9.74
CA GLY A 205 25.53 -3.87 -10.77
C GLY A 205 24.34 -4.63 -11.36
N GLN A 206 23.10 -4.24 -11.04
CA GLN A 206 21.87 -4.91 -11.50
C GLN A 206 21.42 -4.38 -12.87
N LEU A 207 22.25 -4.57 -13.90
CA LEU A 207 22.04 -4.01 -15.24
C LEU A 207 20.65 -4.33 -15.82
N ARG A 208 20.17 -5.57 -15.64
CA ARG A 208 18.84 -5.97 -16.12
C ARG A 208 17.71 -5.16 -15.48
N ASN A 209 17.79 -4.90 -14.17
CA ASN A 209 16.77 -4.13 -13.47
C ASN A 209 16.85 -2.66 -13.87
N ALA A 210 18.06 -2.10 -14.00
CA ALA A 210 18.27 -0.73 -14.49
C ALA A 210 17.67 -0.49 -15.88
N TRP A 211 17.93 -1.39 -16.84
CA TRP A 211 17.38 -1.25 -18.18
C TRP A 211 15.86 -1.38 -18.19
N LYS A 212 15.30 -2.30 -17.41
CA LYS A 212 13.85 -2.46 -17.32
C LYS A 212 13.17 -1.25 -16.70
N THR A 213 13.68 -0.72 -15.59
CA THR A 213 13.08 0.47 -14.97
C THR A 213 13.17 1.68 -15.87
N GLY A 214 14.33 1.91 -16.51
CA GLY A 214 14.50 2.99 -17.47
C GLY A 214 13.56 2.85 -18.68
N PHE A 215 13.47 1.65 -19.26
CA PHE A 215 12.58 1.36 -20.38
C PHE A 215 11.11 1.64 -20.03
N TRP A 216 10.64 1.15 -18.89
CA TRP A 216 9.24 1.31 -18.53
C TRP A 216 8.86 2.74 -18.16
N GLU A 217 9.72 3.46 -17.41
CA GLU A 217 9.49 4.87 -17.09
C GLU A 217 9.46 5.74 -18.35
N LEU A 218 10.53 5.67 -19.17
CA LEU A 218 10.64 6.49 -20.36
C LEU A 218 9.59 6.11 -21.42
N GLY A 219 9.29 4.81 -21.56
CA GLY A 219 8.22 4.32 -22.41
C GLY A 219 6.84 4.83 -21.99
N ASN A 220 6.57 4.87 -20.68
CA ASN A 220 5.32 5.43 -20.17
C ASN A 220 5.22 6.92 -20.49
N TYR A 221 6.27 7.71 -20.25
CA TYR A 221 6.29 9.14 -20.61
C TYR A 221 6.14 9.39 -22.11
N ALA A 222 6.76 8.56 -22.96
CA ALA A 222 6.59 8.65 -24.41
C ALA A 222 5.13 8.41 -24.83
N VAL A 223 4.47 7.42 -24.23
CA VAL A 223 3.05 7.13 -24.48
C VAL A 223 2.16 8.27 -23.98
N LEU A 224 2.40 8.78 -22.77
CA LEU A 224 1.67 9.93 -22.23
C LEU A 224 1.83 11.17 -23.10
N TYR A 225 3.05 11.43 -23.59
CA TYR A 225 3.30 12.52 -24.53
C TYR A 225 2.52 12.32 -25.83
N ALA A 226 2.57 11.13 -26.44
CA ALA A 226 1.83 10.83 -27.67
C ALA A 226 0.31 11.00 -27.48
N LEU A 227 -0.25 10.48 -26.38
CA LEU A 227 -1.66 10.65 -26.05
C LEU A 227 -2.02 12.12 -25.80
N TYR A 228 -1.14 12.88 -25.15
CA TYR A 228 -1.35 14.30 -24.93
C TYR A 228 -1.39 15.10 -26.25
N ARG A 229 -0.54 14.72 -27.21
CA ARG A 229 -0.56 15.29 -28.57
C ARG A 229 -1.83 14.93 -29.34
N LEU A 230 -2.41 13.76 -29.07
CA LEU A 230 -3.67 13.31 -29.67
C LEU A 230 -4.89 14.02 -29.05
N ASN A 231 -4.97 14.04 -27.72
CA ASN A 231 -6.03 14.71 -26.97
C ASN A 231 -5.53 15.13 -25.59
N SER A 232 -5.09 16.37 -25.47
CA SER A 232 -4.50 16.92 -24.25
C SER A 232 -5.50 16.95 -23.09
N ARG A 233 -6.77 17.26 -23.37
CA ARG A 233 -7.83 17.33 -22.35
C ARG A 233 -8.09 15.95 -21.76
N ALA A 234 -8.38 14.95 -22.59
CA ALA A 234 -8.60 13.58 -22.12
C ALA A 234 -7.38 13.02 -21.40
N THR A 235 -6.18 13.20 -21.96
CA THR A 235 -4.93 12.72 -21.35
C THR A 235 -4.67 13.33 -19.98
N THR A 236 -5.01 14.62 -19.79
CA THR A 236 -4.86 15.29 -18.50
C THR A 236 -5.71 14.63 -17.43
N PHE A 237 -6.99 14.38 -17.72
CA PHE A 237 -7.93 13.82 -16.74
C PHE A 237 -7.80 12.29 -16.57
N VAL A 238 -7.38 11.58 -17.60
CA VAL A 238 -7.31 10.10 -17.56
C VAL A 238 -5.97 9.61 -17.03
N PHE A 239 -4.87 10.33 -17.27
CA PHE A 239 -3.53 9.81 -17.01
C PHE A 239 -2.62 10.77 -16.23
N LEU A 240 -2.50 12.04 -16.64
CA LEU A 240 -1.55 12.94 -15.99
C LEU A 240 -1.95 13.29 -14.56
N ALA A 241 -3.20 13.70 -14.33
CA ALA A 241 -3.62 14.03 -12.98
C ALA A 241 -3.63 12.81 -12.03
N PRO A 242 -4.08 11.60 -12.42
CA PRO A 242 -3.89 10.41 -11.59
C PRO A 242 -2.42 10.11 -11.28
N LEU A 243 -1.51 10.25 -12.27
CA LEU A 243 -0.06 10.08 -12.06
C LEU A 243 0.48 11.05 -11.00
N LEU A 244 0.14 12.33 -11.10
CA LEU A 244 0.58 13.34 -10.15
C LEU A 244 -0.01 13.08 -8.74
N LEU A 245 -1.30 12.75 -8.67
CA LEU A 245 -1.99 12.45 -7.40
C LEU A 245 -1.43 11.20 -6.73
N LEU A 246 -1.19 10.13 -7.49
CA LEU A 246 -0.64 8.89 -6.94
C LEU A 246 0.77 9.11 -6.40
N ARG A 247 1.66 9.80 -7.15
CA ARG A 247 3.03 10.07 -6.67
C ARG A 247 3.04 10.82 -5.35
N LEU A 248 2.17 11.82 -5.21
CA LEU A 248 2.00 12.53 -3.95
C LEU A 248 1.47 11.58 -2.86
N GLY A 249 0.43 10.81 -3.14
CA GLY A 249 -0.18 9.86 -2.20
C GLY A 249 0.80 8.80 -1.69
N LEU A 250 1.61 8.21 -2.57
CA LEU A 250 2.64 7.23 -2.21
C LEU A 250 3.68 7.82 -1.26
N MET A 251 4.10 9.08 -1.48
CA MET A 251 5.09 9.73 -0.62
C MET A 251 4.53 10.14 0.73
N VAL A 252 3.29 10.62 0.76
CA VAL A 252 2.56 10.89 2.00
C VAL A 252 2.38 9.61 2.81
N GLY A 253 1.98 8.51 2.16
CA GLY A 253 1.83 7.20 2.78
C GLY A 253 3.14 6.67 3.36
N ASN A 254 4.21 6.65 2.55
CA ASN A 254 5.53 6.17 2.99
C ASN A 254 6.08 7.00 4.16
N TRP A 255 5.88 8.32 4.13
CA TRP A 255 6.27 9.18 5.24
C TRP A 255 5.55 8.79 6.52
N GLY A 256 4.23 8.63 6.49
CA GLY A 256 3.45 8.18 7.66
C GLY A 256 3.85 6.80 8.16
N GLN A 257 4.17 5.88 7.24
CA GLN A 257 4.61 4.51 7.54
C GLN A 257 5.98 4.45 8.24
N HIS A 258 6.88 5.37 7.90
CA HIS A 258 8.29 5.37 8.31
C HIS A 258 8.74 6.65 9.03
N ALA A 259 7.81 7.41 9.62
CA ALA A 259 8.16 8.65 10.33
C ALA A 259 8.75 8.42 11.73
N PHE A 260 8.33 7.35 12.41
CA PHE A 260 8.81 7.01 13.74
C PHE A 260 9.86 5.92 13.63
N VAL A 261 11.12 6.33 13.56
CA VAL A 261 12.27 5.42 13.52
C VAL A 261 12.97 5.51 14.87
N ASP A 262 13.11 4.38 15.56
CA ASP A 262 13.82 4.32 16.83
C ASP A 262 15.25 4.85 16.69
N ALA A 263 15.66 5.73 17.59
CA ALA A 263 17.00 6.30 17.56
C ALA A 263 18.06 5.27 17.98
N ASP A 264 17.70 4.26 18.75
CA ASP A 264 18.62 3.31 19.36
C ASP A 264 18.86 2.09 18.43
N GLU A 265 17.80 1.53 17.85
CA GLU A 265 17.86 0.37 16.94
C GLU A 265 17.05 0.65 15.64
N PRO A 266 17.54 1.57 14.78
CA PRO A 266 16.81 2.03 13.59
C PRO A 266 16.78 1.02 12.43
N ASP A 267 17.54 -0.07 12.53
CA ASP A 267 17.71 -1.09 11.50
C ASP A 267 16.73 -2.27 11.63
N SER A 268 15.99 -2.34 12.73
CA SER A 268 14.93 -3.33 12.95
C SER A 268 13.62 -2.89 12.31
N ASP A 269 13.00 -3.78 11.50
CA ASP A 269 11.69 -3.51 10.89
C ASP A 269 10.59 -3.26 11.93
N PHE A 270 10.72 -3.79 13.16
CA PHE A 270 9.80 -3.49 14.27
C PHE A 270 9.88 -2.04 14.74
N ARG A 271 11.01 -1.38 14.52
CA ARG A 271 11.37 -0.07 15.06
C ARG A 271 11.53 1.01 14.01
N SER A 272 11.54 0.63 12.73
CA SER A 272 11.58 1.54 11.58
C SER A 272 10.23 1.68 10.88
N SER A 273 9.19 0.96 11.33
CA SER A 273 7.84 0.96 10.79
C SER A 273 6.79 0.92 11.91
N ILE A 274 5.53 1.22 11.59
CA ILE A 274 4.42 1.23 12.55
C ILE A 274 3.24 0.38 12.09
N THR A 275 2.45 -0.10 13.06
CA THR A 275 1.18 -0.81 12.82
C THR A 275 -0.02 0.06 13.20
N LEU A 276 -1.04 0.09 12.36
CA LEU A 276 -2.32 0.78 12.53
C LEU A 276 -3.44 -0.26 12.60
N ILE A 277 -4.14 -0.32 13.74
CA ILE A 277 -5.30 -1.19 13.97
C ILE A 277 -6.58 -0.36 14.06
N ASP A 278 -7.72 -1.02 13.92
CA ASP A 278 -9.05 -0.41 14.05
C ASP A 278 -9.23 0.87 13.22
N VAL A 279 -8.73 0.83 11.99
CA VAL A 279 -8.77 1.95 11.04
C VAL A 279 -9.53 1.54 9.77
N PRO A 280 -10.43 2.39 9.22
CA PRO A 280 -11.24 2.04 8.05
C PRO A 280 -10.41 1.57 6.85
N SER A 281 -9.23 2.15 6.63
CA SER A 281 -8.34 1.77 5.53
C SER A 281 -7.95 0.30 5.55
N ASN A 282 -7.85 -0.37 6.71
CA ASN A 282 -7.56 -1.81 6.74
C ASN A 282 -8.62 -2.63 6.00
N ARG A 283 -9.86 -2.15 5.95
CA ARG A 283 -10.95 -2.79 5.22
C ARG A 283 -10.93 -2.47 3.72
N TYR A 284 -10.58 -1.25 3.33
CA TYR A 284 -10.59 -0.81 1.93
C TYR A 284 -9.26 -1.11 1.20
N CYS A 285 -8.16 -1.13 1.93
CA CYS A 285 -6.79 -1.20 1.44
C CYS A 285 -6.09 -2.47 1.93
N TYR A 286 -6.82 -3.58 2.06
CA TYR A 286 -6.27 -4.91 2.32
C TYR A 286 -5.28 -4.95 3.51
N ASN A 287 -5.72 -4.49 4.69
CA ASN A 287 -4.92 -4.48 5.92
C ASN A 287 -3.53 -3.81 5.80
N ASP A 288 -3.39 -2.80 4.93
CA ASP A 288 -2.13 -2.05 4.76
C ASP A 288 -1.62 -1.39 6.05
N GLY A 289 -2.50 -1.12 7.02
CA GLY A 289 -2.12 -0.63 8.34
C GLY A 289 -1.18 -1.57 9.10
N TYR A 290 -1.08 -2.86 8.73
CA TYR A 290 -0.12 -3.79 9.32
C TYR A 290 1.26 -3.73 8.64
N HIS A 291 1.77 -2.52 8.40
CA HIS A 291 3.01 -2.31 7.64
C HIS A 291 4.25 -2.95 8.27
N THR A 292 4.35 -2.99 9.60
CA THR A 292 5.41 -3.76 10.29
C THR A 292 5.33 -5.25 9.97
N SER A 293 4.12 -5.83 10.00
CA SER A 293 3.92 -7.22 9.59
C SER A 293 4.37 -7.42 8.14
N HIS A 294 4.01 -6.49 7.26
CA HIS A 294 4.38 -6.52 5.84
C HIS A 294 5.91 -6.49 5.63
N HIS A 295 6.64 -5.60 6.27
CA HIS A 295 8.12 -5.58 6.18
C HIS A 295 8.78 -6.88 6.64
N LEU A 296 8.26 -7.49 7.71
CA LEU A 296 8.77 -8.76 8.25
C LEU A 296 8.52 -9.97 7.32
N ASN A 297 7.45 -9.95 6.53
CA ASN A 297 7.21 -10.95 5.48
C ASN A 297 6.37 -10.30 4.38
N PRO A 298 7.03 -9.80 3.32
CA PRO A 298 6.34 -9.09 2.23
C PRO A 298 5.40 -9.97 1.41
N ARG A 299 5.53 -11.30 1.51
CA ARG A 299 4.68 -12.28 0.83
C ARG A 299 3.55 -12.82 1.71
N ARG A 300 3.32 -12.22 2.89
CA ARG A 300 2.19 -12.61 3.74
C ARG A 300 0.90 -12.15 3.06
N HIS A 301 -0.09 -13.04 3.01
CA HIS A 301 -1.41 -12.67 2.53
C HIS A 301 -2.04 -11.61 3.42
N TRP A 302 -2.71 -10.62 2.84
CA TRP A 302 -3.22 -9.47 3.57
C TRP A 302 -4.15 -9.82 4.75
N ARG A 303 -4.89 -10.94 4.66
CA ARG A 303 -5.79 -11.38 5.75
C ARG A 303 -5.07 -12.05 6.90
N ASP A 304 -3.80 -12.41 6.74
CA ASP A 304 -3.01 -13.08 7.76
C ASP A 304 -2.21 -12.11 8.62
N HIS A 305 -2.13 -10.82 8.26
CA HIS A 305 -1.45 -9.82 9.08
C HIS A 305 -2.01 -9.70 10.50
N PRO A 306 -3.34 -9.65 10.74
CA PRO A 306 -3.89 -9.60 12.10
C PRO A 306 -3.53 -10.84 12.93
N THR A 307 -3.58 -12.04 12.32
CA THR A 307 -3.18 -13.28 12.98
C THR A 307 -1.70 -13.26 13.37
N SER A 308 -0.84 -12.85 12.44
CA SER A 308 0.60 -12.72 12.67
C SER A 308 0.90 -11.70 13.78
N PHE A 309 0.19 -10.57 13.82
CA PHE A 309 0.33 -9.55 14.84
C PHE A 309 0.02 -10.13 16.24
N LEU A 310 -1.10 -10.84 16.40
CA LEU A 310 -1.47 -11.46 17.68
C LEU A 310 -0.47 -12.54 18.11
N GLN A 311 -0.01 -13.38 17.18
CA GLN A 311 0.98 -14.42 17.47
C GLN A 311 2.33 -13.83 17.90
N GLN A 312 2.70 -12.66 17.37
CA GLN A 312 3.97 -11.99 17.65
C GLN A 312 3.87 -10.91 18.73
N LYS A 313 2.76 -10.83 19.46
CA LYS A 313 2.54 -9.80 20.51
C LYS A 313 3.72 -9.66 21.48
N LYS A 314 4.30 -10.78 21.93
CA LYS A 314 5.49 -10.76 22.82
C LYS A 314 6.72 -10.14 22.14
N THR A 315 6.91 -10.41 20.86
CA THR A 315 7.97 -9.80 20.05
C THR A 315 7.73 -8.30 19.89
N TYR A 316 6.51 -7.87 19.55
CA TYR A 316 6.18 -6.44 19.45
C TYR A 316 6.51 -5.68 20.76
N ILE A 317 6.20 -6.28 21.91
CA ILE A 317 6.56 -5.72 23.23
C ILE A 317 8.08 -5.64 23.40
N ARG A 318 8.80 -6.75 23.16
CA ARG A 318 10.25 -6.82 23.34
C ARG A 318 11.00 -5.85 22.43
N GLU A 319 10.58 -5.77 21.17
CA GLU A 319 11.17 -4.92 20.14
C GLU A 319 10.66 -3.48 20.22
N LYS A 320 9.83 -3.11 21.22
CA LYS A 320 9.29 -1.75 21.41
C LYS A 320 8.56 -1.20 20.19
N ALA A 321 7.92 -2.07 19.41
CA ALA A 321 7.20 -1.70 18.20
C ALA A 321 6.03 -0.74 18.49
N LEU A 322 5.78 0.18 17.56
CA LEU A 322 4.71 1.17 17.70
C LEU A 322 3.42 0.69 17.05
N VAL A 323 2.34 0.70 17.83
CA VAL A 323 0.99 0.34 17.39
C VAL A 323 0.07 1.52 17.67
N PHE A 324 -0.69 1.95 16.66
CA PHE A 324 -1.70 3.00 16.81
C PHE A 324 -3.09 2.43 16.50
N HIS A 325 -4.12 3.05 17.09
CA HIS A 325 -5.52 2.73 16.83
C HIS A 325 -6.26 3.94 16.23
N ASP A 326 -7.22 3.68 15.34
CA ASP A 326 -8.14 4.69 14.79
C ASP A 326 -7.42 5.95 14.24
N ILE A 327 -6.32 5.73 13.51
CA ILE A 327 -5.58 6.76 12.79
C ILE A 327 -4.91 6.16 11.55
N ASP A 328 -5.04 6.83 10.41
CA ASP A 328 -4.47 6.43 9.12
C ASP A 328 -3.09 7.05 8.85
N TYR A 329 -2.26 6.45 7.97
CA TYR A 329 -0.94 6.99 7.61
C TYR A 329 -0.97 8.44 7.07
N LEU A 330 -2.02 8.79 6.31
CA LEU A 330 -2.25 10.16 5.86
C LEU A 330 -2.46 11.10 7.05
N MET A 331 -3.27 10.68 8.04
CA MET A 331 -3.53 11.46 9.24
C MET A 331 -2.29 11.54 10.13
N VAL A 332 -1.52 10.45 10.27
CA VAL A 332 -0.21 10.45 10.96
C VAL A 332 0.69 11.51 10.36
N THR A 333 0.83 11.54 9.03
CA THR A 333 1.63 12.55 8.32
C THR A 333 1.13 13.96 8.61
N VAL A 334 -0.17 14.22 8.47
CA VAL A 334 -0.75 15.55 8.74
C VAL A 334 -0.52 15.99 10.19
N ARG A 335 -0.67 15.09 11.17
CA ARG A 335 -0.45 15.38 12.59
C ARG A 335 1.02 15.66 12.90
N LEU A 336 1.94 14.92 12.28
CA LEU A 336 3.38 15.17 12.39
C LEU A 336 3.78 16.53 11.85
N LEU A 337 3.30 16.91 10.66
CA LEU A 337 3.59 18.22 10.07
C LEU A 337 3.02 19.38 10.88
N ARG A 338 1.99 19.12 11.70
CA ARG A 338 1.43 20.06 12.67
C ARG A 338 2.08 19.97 14.06
N LYS A 339 3.04 19.06 14.24
CA LYS A 339 3.69 18.73 15.53
C LYS A 339 2.69 18.39 16.64
N ASP A 340 1.53 17.81 16.27
CA ASP A 340 0.46 17.42 17.19
C ASP A 340 0.74 16.06 17.84
N TYR A 341 1.85 16.01 18.60
CA TYR A 341 2.31 14.79 19.27
C TYR A 341 1.35 14.32 20.36
N MET A 342 0.59 15.22 20.97
CA MET A 342 -0.43 14.86 21.96
C MET A 342 -1.57 14.05 21.33
N HIS A 343 -2.00 14.40 20.11
CA HIS A 343 -2.96 13.57 19.39
C HIS A 343 -2.38 12.21 19.04
N LEU A 344 -1.15 12.16 18.53
CA LEU A 344 -0.48 10.90 18.19
C LEU A 344 -0.32 10.00 19.42
N ALA A 345 0.09 10.55 20.56
CA ALA A 345 0.22 9.82 21.83
C ALA A 345 -1.12 9.25 22.34
N ARG A 346 -2.24 9.96 22.15
CA ARG A 346 -3.59 9.45 22.47
C ARG A 346 -4.02 8.28 21.58
N ARG A 347 -3.51 8.23 20.35
CA ARG A 347 -3.77 7.15 19.39
C ARG A 347 -2.79 5.99 19.53
N LEU A 348 -1.72 6.13 20.31
CA LEU A 348 -0.79 5.03 20.59
C LEU A 348 -1.46 3.99 21.50
N VAL A 349 -1.37 2.72 21.14
CA VAL A 349 -1.74 1.59 21.99
C VAL A 349 -0.53 1.23 22.85
N PRO A 350 -0.51 1.58 24.14
CA PRO A 350 0.66 1.36 24.97
C PRO A 350 0.89 -0.14 25.22
N VAL A 351 2.14 -0.58 25.03
CA VAL A 351 2.58 -1.95 25.30
C VAL A 351 3.87 -1.97 26.12
N GLY A 352 4.06 -3.01 26.94
CA GLY A 352 5.27 -3.15 27.76
C GLY A 352 5.50 -1.93 28.67
N GLU A 353 6.71 -1.36 28.62
CA GLU A 353 7.11 -0.18 29.39
C GLU A 353 6.23 1.06 29.10
N GLN A 354 5.66 1.16 27.89
CA GLN A 354 4.81 2.28 27.48
C GLN A 354 3.51 2.39 28.30
N ILE A 355 3.08 1.28 28.94
CA ILE A 355 1.88 1.24 29.79
C ILE A 355 2.04 2.16 30.99
N GLY A 356 3.25 2.24 31.56
CA GLY A 356 3.56 3.12 32.69
C GLY A 356 3.75 4.57 32.31
N MET A 357 3.91 4.89 31.02
CA MET A 357 4.17 6.25 30.55
C MET A 357 2.91 7.12 30.58
N THR A 358 3.08 8.39 30.98
CA THR A 358 2.08 9.44 30.79
C THR A 358 1.88 9.76 29.30
N ILE A 359 0.84 10.52 28.97
CA ILE A 359 0.60 10.92 27.57
C ILE A 359 1.73 11.84 27.08
N GLU A 360 2.26 12.69 27.96
CA GLU A 360 3.36 13.61 27.69
C GLU A 360 4.66 12.84 27.43
N GLU A 361 4.95 11.80 28.23
CA GLU A 361 6.11 10.93 28.02
C GLU A 361 6.03 10.17 26.70
N ARG A 362 4.84 9.66 26.34
CA ARG A 362 4.60 9.03 25.03
C ARG A 362 4.76 10.04 23.88
N ALA A 363 4.26 11.26 24.03
CA ALA A 363 4.43 12.32 23.05
C ALA A 363 5.91 12.67 22.84
N ALA A 364 6.67 12.79 23.93
CA ALA A 364 8.11 13.03 23.90
C ALA A 364 8.89 11.86 23.26
N MET A 365 8.52 10.61 23.55
CA MET A 365 9.07 9.42 22.90
C MET A 365 8.84 9.45 21.38
N LEU A 366 7.60 9.71 20.95
CA LEU A 366 7.26 9.83 19.54
C LEU A 366 8.04 10.97 18.85
N GLN A 367 8.20 12.11 19.52
CA GLN A 367 9.01 13.22 19.02
C GLN A 367 10.49 12.88 18.91
N ARG A 368 11.04 12.07 19.83
CA ARG A 368 12.42 11.58 19.73
C ARG A 368 12.59 10.74 18.46
N HIS A 369 11.61 9.91 18.11
CA HIS A 369 11.66 9.02 16.95
C HIS A 369 11.49 9.71 15.59
N THR A 370 11.20 11.01 15.54
CA THR A 370 11.14 11.77 14.28
C THR A 370 12.44 12.49 13.94
N ARG A 371 13.42 12.48 14.86
CA ARG A 371 14.68 13.21 14.72
C ARG A 371 15.56 12.63 13.62
N ARG A 372 15.96 13.47 12.66
CA ARG A 372 16.91 13.09 11.59
C ARG A 372 18.19 12.49 12.16
N PHE A 373 18.73 11.48 11.47
CA PHE A 373 20.03 10.91 11.79
C PHE A 373 21.13 11.71 11.07
N SER A 374 22.22 11.99 11.77
CA SER A 374 23.44 12.49 11.14
C SER A 374 24.13 11.40 10.31
N GLU A 375 24.96 11.79 9.34
CA GLU A 375 25.74 10.81 8.56
C GLU A 375 26.70 10.00 9.45
N ALA A 376 27.13 10.53 10.59
CA ALA A 376 27.94 9.77 11.56
C ALA A 376 27.11 8.66 12.23
N GLU A 377 25.91 8.99 12.70
CA GLU A 377 24.99 7.99 13.27
C GLU A 377 24.56 6.95 12.24
N ILE A 378 24.32 7.37 10.99
CA ILE A 378 23.95 6.44 9.92
C ILE A 378 25.08 5.42 9.69
N ARG A 379 26.34 5.87 9.61
CA ARG A 379 27.49 4.97 9.42
C ARG A 379 27.68 4.00 10.59
N ASP A 380 27.39 4.45 11.81
CA ASP A 380 27.55 3.66 13.02
C ASP A 380 26.40 2.65 13.19
N LYS A 381 25.16 3.13 13.19
CA LYS A 381 23.95 2.35 13.47
C LYS A 381 23.57 1.38 12.34
N PHE A 382 23.92 1.70 11.09
CA PHE A 382 23.68 0.82 9.93
C PHE A 382 24.96 0.10 9.46
N ARG A 383 25.97 -0.01 10.33
CA ARG A 383 27.21 -0.71 9.99
C ARG A 383 26.95 -2.18 9.70
N GLY A 384 27.21 -2.61 8.47
CA GLY A 384 26.93 -3.99 8.03
C GLY A 384 25.44 -4.28 7.78
N TYR A 385 24.59 -3.25 7.81
CA TYR A 385 23.17 -3.40 7.51
C TYR A 385 22.97 -3.85 6.08
N LYS A 386 22.39 -5.04 5.91
CA LYS A 386 22.02 -5.64 4.62
C LYS A 386 23.14 -5.59 3.56
N THR A 387 24.40 -5.68 3.99
CA THR A 387 25.58 -5.75 3.09
C THR A 387 25.82 -7.16 2.53
N LYS A 388 24.74 -7.92 2.24
CA LYS A 388 24.81 -9.23 1.59
C LYS A 388 24.07 -9.24 0.26
#